data_AF-A0A480A414-F1
#
_entry.id   AF-A0A480A414-F1
#
_cell.length_a   1.000
_cell.length_b   1.000
_cell.length_c   1.000
_cell.angle_alpha   90.00
_cell.angle_beta   90.00
_cell.angle_gamma   90.00
#
_symmetry.space_group_name_H-M   'P 1'
#
loop_
_entity.id
_entity.type
_entity.pdbx_description
1 polymer ?
#
loop_
_entity_poly.entity_id
_entity_poly.type
_entity_poly.pdbx_seq_one_letter_code
_entity_poly.pdbx_strand_id
1 'polypeptide(L)' 'MLTSVDRLLFVRRVPIFKELRDDFVVRLASVMMVIPTRSPIISYSRRINSPLALPPL' A
#
# COMPACT_ATOMS: atom_id res chain seq x y z
N MET A 1 11.75 -1.83 -9.25
CA MET A 1 11.57 -2.91 -8.27
C MET A 1 11.80 -2.30 -6.89
N LEU A 2 10.84 -2.32 -5.98
CA LEU A 2 11.02 -1.78 -4.64
C LEU A 2 11.81 -2.81 -3.81
N THR A 3 13.07 -2.52 -3.52
CA THR A 3 13.96 -3.41 -2.76
C THR A 3 13.52 -3.51 -1.31
N SER A 4 14.00 -4.51 -0.55
CA SER A 4 13.69 -4.64 0.88
C SER A 4 14.06 -3.38 1.68
N VAL A 5 15.12 -2.67 1.26
CA VAL A 5 15.56 -1.40 1.85
C VAL A 5 14.57 -0.28 1.57
N ASP A 6 14.08 -0.18 0.33
CA ASP A 6 13.08 0.82 -0.05
C ASP A 6 11.77 0.66 0.74
N ARG A 7 11.36 -0.58 1.03
CA ARG A 7 10.18 -0.88 1.86
C ARG A 7 10.40 -0.45 3.31
N LEU A 8 11.59 -0.68 3.85
CA LEU A 8 11.94 -0.26 5.21
C LEU A 8 11.91 1.26 5.34
N LEU A 9 12.49 1.98 4.37
CA LEU A 9 12.46 3.44 4.32
C LEU A 9 11.03 3.97 4.15
N PHE A 10 10.20 3.28 3.38
CA PHE A 10 8.79 3.61 3.24
C PHE A 10 8.03 3.47 4.56
N VAL A 11 8.13 2.33 5.24
CA VAL A 11 7.46 2.09 6.53
C VAL A 11 7.88 3.13 7.58
N ARG A 12 9.17 3.48 7.64
CA ARG A 12 9.67 4.53 8.58
C ARG A 12 9.13 5.93 8.29
N ARG A 13 8.67 6.22 7.08
CA ARG A 13 8.10 7.54 6.73
C ARG A 13 6.62 7.67 7.09
N VAL A 14 5.91 6.58 7.38
CA VAL A 14 4.48 6.63 7.73
C VAL A 14 4.32 6.92 9.22
N PRO A 15 3.61 8.00 9.62
CA PRO A 15 3.50 8.41 11.01
C PRO A 15 2.93 7.35 11.95
N ILE A 16 1.99 6.53 11.46
CA ILE A 16 1.35 5.46 12.25
C ILE A 16 2.34 4.38 12.72
N PHE A 17 3.49 4.26 12.07
CA PHE A 17 4.52 3.28 12.42
C PHE A 17 5.65 3.87 13.28
N LYS A 18 5.60 5.16 13.63
CA LYS A 18 6.65 5.81 14.44
C LYS A 18 6.75 5.29 15.87
N GLU A 19 5.66 4.79 16.42
CA GLU A 19 5.63 4.23 17.79
C GLU A 19 6.01 2.74 17.83
N LEU A 20 6.18 2.10 16.68
CA LEU A 20 6.56 0.69 16.59
C LEU A 20 8.06 0.52 16.75
N ARG A 21 8.44 -0.54 17.46
CA ARG A 21 9.86 -0.93 17.65
C ARG A 21 10.50 -1.30 16.32
N ASP A 22 11.80 -1.05 16.17
CA ASP A 22 12.52 -1.30 14.93
C ASP A 22 12.45 -2.77 14.45
N ASP A 23 12.48 -3.77 15.34
CA ASP A 23 12.32 -5.19 14.95
C ASP A 23 10.97 -5.44 14.26
N PHE A 24 9.91 -4.81 14.77
CA PHE A 24 8.58 -4.92 14.18
C PHE A 24 8.53 -4.25 12.80
N VAL A 25 9.15 -3.08 12.66
CA VAL A 25 9.27 -2.35 11.38
C VAL A 25 10.03 -3.17 10.33
N VAL A 26 11.11 -3.86 10.74
CA VAL A 26 11.88 -4.75 9.86
C VAL A 26 11.04 -5.94 9.39
N ARG A 27 10.32 -6.60 10.30
CA ARG A 27 9.41 -7.71 9.93
C ARG A 27 8.29 -7.24 9.01
N LEU A 28 7.70 -6.08 9.31
CA LEU A 28 6.64 -5.50 8.49
C LEU A 28 7.13 -5.20 7.07
N ALA A 29 8.29 -4.57 6.93
CA ALA A 29 8.90 -4.29 5.63
C ALA A 29 9.19 -5.57 4.84
N SER A 30 9.53 -6.67 5.52
CA SER A 30 9.80 -7.98 4.89
C SER A 30 8.56 -8.62 4.28
N VAL A 31 7.38 -8.46 4.88
CA VAL A 31 6.12 -9.03 4.37
C VAL A 31 5.38 -8.09 3.43
N MET A 32 5.79 -6.83 3.37
CA MET A 32 5.11 -5.80 2.59
C MET A 32 5.23 -6.10 1.10
N MET A 33 4.09 -6.39 0.45
CA MET A 33 4.02 -6.62 -0.99
C MET A 33 3.59 -5.35 -1.71
N VAL A 34 4.35 -4.96 -2.73
CA VAL A 34 3.93 -3.87 -3.62
C VAL A 34 2.91 -4.41 -4.59
N ILE A 35 1.70 -3.87 -4.52
CA ILE A 35 0.64 -4.18 -5.47
C ILE A 35 0.83 -3.30 -6.72
N PRO A 36 0.99 -3.86 -7.93
CA PRO A 36 1.09 -3.07 -9.14
C PRO A 36 -0.15 -2.20 -9.34
N THR A 37 0.03 -0.97 -9.83
CA THR A 37 -1.06 0.00 -10.07
C THR A 37 -2.13 -0.51 -11.06
N ARG A 38 -1.81 -1.53 -11.86
CA ARG A 38 -2.76 -2.22 -12.75
C ARG A 38 -3.44 -3.45 -12.13
N SER A 39 -3.27 -3.68 -10.83
CA SER A 39 -3.94 -4.78 -10.17
C SER A 39 -5.46 -4.57 -10.17
N PRO A 40 -6.26 -5.65 -10.34
CA PRO A 40 -7.72 -5.57 -10.34
C PRO A 40 -8.24 -4.92 -9.04
N ILE A 41 -7.61 -5.24 -7.90
CA ILE A 41 -7.95 -4.72 -6.57
C ILE A 41 -7.96 -3.18 -6.55
N ILE A 42 -6.92 -2.52 -7.08
CA ILE A 42 -6.83 -1.05 -7.11
C ILE A 42 -7.81 -0.46 -8.13
N SER A 43 -8.06 -1.15 -9.24
CA SER A 43 -8.97 -0.66 -10.28
C SER A 43 -10.46 -0.66 -9.85
N TYR A 44 -10.88 -1.59 -9.00
CA TYR A 44 -12.23 -1.59 -8.43
C TYR A 44 -12.46 -0.38 -7.53
N SER A 45 -11.52 -0.08 -6.63
CA SER A 45 -11.60 1.08 -5.74
C SER A 45 -11.64 2.42 -6.50
N ARG A 46 -11.05 2.49 -7.69
CA ARG A 46 -11.12 3.67 -8.57
C ARG A 46 -12.50 3.82 -9.22
N ARG A 47 -13.18 2.73 -9.60
CA ARG A 47 -14.52 2.80 -10.21
C ARG A 47 -15.59 3.29 -9.23
N ILE A 48 -15.56 2.82 -7.99
CA ILE A 48 -16.54 3.21 -6.96
C ILE A 48 -16.39 4.67 -6.51
N ASN A 49 -15.19 5.26 -6.61
CA ASN A 49 -14.96 6.68 -6.32
C ASN A 49 -15.01 7.57 -7.58
N SER A 50 -15.48 7.03 -8.71
CA SER A 50 -15.56 7.77 -9.97
C SER A 50 -16.92 8.48 -10.06
N PRO A 51 -16.98 9.81 -10.25
CA PRO A 51 -18.23 10.57 -10.29
C PRO A 51 -19.12 10.28 -11.53
N LEU A 52 -18.70 9.36 -12.41
CA LEU A 52 -19.40 8.95 -13.64
C LEU A 52 -19.89 7.49 -13.60
N ALA A 53 -19.88 6.85 -12.44
CA ALA A 53 -20.45 5.51 -12.29
C ALA A 53 -21.99 5.60 -12.30
N LEU A 54 -22.59 5.65 -13.50
CA LEU A 54 -24.01 5.36 -13.68
C LEU A 54 -24.27 3.91 -13.23
N PRO A 55 -25.28 3.66 -12.38
CA PRO A 55 -25.65 2.30 -12.01
C PRO A 55 -26.16 1.56 -13.25
N PRO A 56 -25.92 0.23 -13.37
CA PRO A 56 -26.50 -0.55 -14.45
C PRO A 56 -28.03 -0.60 -14.27
N LEU A 57 -28.75 -0.35 -15.38
CA LEU A 57 -30.20 -0.52 -15.49
C LEU A 57 -30.60 -1.99 -15.34
#